data_AF-A0A966JVH6-F1
#
_entry.id   AF-A0A966JVH6-F1
#
_cell.length_a   1.000
_cell.length_b   1.000
_cell.length_c   1.000
_cell.angle_alpha   90.00
_cell.angle_beta   90.00
_cell.angle_gamma   90.00
#
_symmetry.space_group_name_H-M   'P 1'
#
loop_
_entity.id
_entity.type
_entity.pdbx_description
1 polymer ?
#
loop_
_entity_poly.entity_id
_entity_poly.type
_entity_poly.pdbx_seq_one_letter_code
_entity_poly.pdbx_strand_id
1 'polypeptide(L)'
;LYFDAEADDARLTLAIIRSAIERGATVANYSGVTALRKDAAGHIVGASVATRDGEAFDISARVVVNATGVWGDALRRMDVGGDSVTIRPAKGIHITVPWELVRNDIAAVIPVPGDKRSLFVVPHMPNGDGTFRYTYVGTTDTDYQGGIDDPQCTTEDIDYCLRALNKAIAGGGRTITRDDVVGTWAGLRPLVVSADGAAAKGRTADLSRRHKVIISDSGMITITGGKLTTYRKMAEHTVDAAQKLLGRRSRCSTKRMHLFGATTRNRDEHLVSRFGTEAVAVRALIAADPSLGAPLVPGLPYVRAEAVYSARHEMVVTLDDVLARRTRGLLYDRDATLRAATDVAELIAPDLGWNAERITREVQHFSEICQREVAAAR
;
A
#
# COMPACT_ATOMS: atom_id res chain seq x y z
N LEU A 1 -1.68 26.41 11.69
CA LEU A 1 -2.41 25.72 10.61
C LEU A 1 -1.63 25.90 9.31
N TYR A 2 -1.50 24.85 8.51
CA TYR A 2 -0.85 24.88 7.19
C TYR A 2 -1.59 23.90 6.26
N PHE A 3 -1.35 24.01 4.95
CA PHE A 3 -1.91 23.09 3.97
C PHE A 3 -0.97 21.91 3.72
N ASP A 4 -1.54 20.72 3.68
CA ASP A 4 -0.88 19.49 3.24
C ASP A 4 -1.81 18.74 2.27
N ALA A 5 -1.37 17.58 1.77
CA ALA A 5 -2.13 16.76 0.84
C ALA A 5 -2.40 15.36 1.39
N GLU A 6 -3.56 14.83 1.04
CA GLU A 6 -3.95 13.44 1.27
C GLU A 6 -3.92 12.66 -0.05
N ALA A 7 -3.60 11.38 0.02
CA ALA A 7 -3.70 10.46 -1.10
C ALA A 7 -4.06 9.05 -0.61
N ASP A 8 -4.97 8.38 -1.31
CA ASP A 8 -5.11 6.92 -1.22
C ASP A 8 -3.92 6.30 -1.95
N ASP A 9 -2.98 5.74 -1.18
CA ASP A 9 -1.70 5.22 -1.70
C ASP A 9 -1.87 4.03 -2.65
N ALA A 10 -2.86 3.16 -2.42
CA ALA A 10 -3.17 2.00 -3.25
C ALA A 10 -3.80 2.45 -4.57
N ARG A 11 -4.75 3.39 -4.53
CA ARG A 11 -5.34 3.98 -5.74
C ARG A 11 -4.31 4.77 -6.55
N LEU A 12 -3.43 5.52 -5.89
CA LEU A 12 -2.34 6.24 -6.56
C LEU A 12 -1.39 5.27 -7.27
N THR A 13 -0.98 4.19 -6.58
CA THR A 13 -0.12 3.15 -7.16
C THR A 13 -0.77 2.49 -8.36
N LEU A 14 -2.05 2.13 -8.25
CA LEU A 14 -2.79 1.53 -9.34
C LEU A 14 -3.00 2.49 -10.51
N ALA A 15 -3.26 3.78 -10.26
CA ALA A 15 -3.38 4.79 -11.31
C ALA A 15 -2.04 4.94 -12.08
N ILE A 16 -0.90 4.86 -11.41
CA ILE A 16 0.43 4.83 -12.05
C ILE A 16 0.59 3.60 -12.93
N ILE A 17 0.22 2.41 -12.41
CA ILE A 17 0.27 1.15 -13.17
C ILE A 17 -0.62 1.22 -14.41
N ARG A 18 -1.88 1.65 -14.28
CA ARG A 18 -2.82 1.79 -15.41
C ARG A 18 -2.34 2.84 -16.41
N SER A 19 -1.69 3.91 -15.95
CA SER A 19 -1.05 4.89 -16.85
C SER A 19 0.07 4.28 -17.69
N ALA A 20 0.84 3.34 -17.11
CA ALA A 20 1.88 2.62 -17.83
C ALA A 20 1.26 1.65 -18.85
N ILE A 21 0.20 0.92 -18.49
CA ILE A 21 -0.53 0.02 -19.39
C ILE A 21 -1.11 0.79 -20.59
N GLU A 22 -1.75 1.95 -20.36
CA GLU A 22 -2.26 2.84 -21.42
C GLU A 22 -1.16 3.27 -22.40
N ARG A 23 0.11 3.25 -21.96
CA ARG A 23 1.29 3.60 -22.76
C ARG A 23 2.05 2.38 -23.29
N GLY A 24 1.43 1.20 -23.24
CA GLY A 24 1.94 -0.03 -23.81
C GLY A 24 2.89 -0.83 -22.92
N ALA A 25 2.93 -0.55 -21.61
CA ALA A 25 3.67 -1.40 -20.68
C ALA A 25 2.90 -2.70 -20.40
N THR A 26 3.61 -3.83 -20.46
CA THR A 26 3.11 -5.11 -19.93
C THR A 26 3.31 -5.14 -18.42
N VAL A 27 2.26 -5.47 -17.67
CA VAL A 27 2.29 -5.54 -16.20
C VAL A 27 1.69 -6.87 -15.75
N ALA A 28 2.32 -7.48 -14.76
CA ALA A 28 1.83 -8.68 -14.09
C ALA A 28 1.99 -8.52 -12.56
N ASN A 29 0.92 -8.79 -11.81
CA ASN A 29 0.99 -9.02 -10.36
C ASN A 29 1.07 -10.54 -10.09
N TYR A 30 1.31 -10.92 -8.82
CA TYR A 30 1.45 -12.32 -8.43
C TYR A 30 2.50 -13.11 -9.22
N SER A 31 3.57 -12.42 -9.61
CA SER A 31 4.67 -12.92 -10.43
C SER A 31 5.99 -12.58 -9.74
N GLY A 32 6.51 -13.51 -8.93
CA GLY A 32 7.69 -13.31 -8.08
C GLY A 32 8.98 -13.69 -8.80
N VAL A 33 10.01 -12.84 -8.72
CA VAL A 33 11.35 -13.17 -9.23
C VAL A 33 11.99 -14.21 -8.33
N THR A 34 12.37 -15.34 -8.92
CA THR A 34 13.02 -16.46 -8.23
C THR A 34 14.53 -16.51 -8.47
N ALA A 35 15.00 -16.02 -9.61
CA ALA A 35 16.42 -15.90 -9.93
C ALA A 35 16.70 -14.77 -10.93
N LEU A 36 17.90 -14.19 -10.86
CA LEU A 36 18.42 -13.29 -11.89
C LEU A 36 19.21 -14.08 -12.92
N ARG A 37 19.00 -13.78 -14.21
CA ARG A 37 19.67 -14.45 -15.32
C ARG A 37 20.83 -13.58 -15.79
N LYS A 38 22.02 -14.18 -15.90
CA LYS A 38 23.25 -13.49 -16.31
C LYS A 38 23.88 -14.15 -17.53
N ASP A 39 24.56 -13.37 -18.35
CA ASP A 39 25.40 -13.89 -19.44
C ASP A 39 26.75 -14.42 -18.92
N ALA A 40 27.58 -14.94 -19.83
CA ALA A 40 28.91 -15.46 -19.50
C ALA A 40 29.89 -14.40 -18.97
N ALA A 41 29.63 -13.11 -19.22
CA ALA A 41 30.41 -11.99 -18.69
C ALA A 41 29.89 -11.50 -17.32
N GLY A 42 28.81 -12.10 -16.80
CA GLY A 42 28.21 -11.76 -15.51
C GLY A 42 27.23 -10.59 -15.56
N HIS A 43 26.85 -10.10 -16.75
CA HIS A 43 25.84 -9.04 -16.88
C HIS A 43 24.44 -9.62 -16.83
N ILE A 44 23.50 -8.89 -16.21
CA ILE A 44 22.10 -9.30 -16.16
C ILE A 44 21.46 -9.17 -17.54
N VAL A 45 20.78 -10.24 -17.95
CA VAL A 45 20.04 -10.34 -19.22
C VAL A 45 18.55 -10.64 -19.00
N GLY A 46 18.10 -10.73 -17.74
CA GLY A 46 16.72 -11.08 -17.44
C GLY A 46 16.52 -11.64 -16.03
N ALA A 47 15.37 -12.28 -15.83
CA ALA A 47 15.01 -12.93 -14.59
C ALA A 47 14.14 -14.17 -14.85
N SER A 48 14.23 -15.15 -13.95
CA SER A 48 13.26 -16.24 -13.85
C SER A 48 12.18 -15.84 -12.86
N VAL A 49 10.93 -16.13 -13.22
CA VAL A 49 9.74 -15.71 -12.48
C VAL A 49 8.85 -16.92 -12.22
N ALA A 50 8.22 -16.96 -11.05
CA ALA A 50 7.17 -17.91 -10.72
C ALA A 50 5.87 -17.17 -10.37
N THR A 51 4.74 -17.64 -10.89
CA THR A 51 3.41 -17.13 -10.54
C THR A 51 2.95 -17.71 -9.21
N ARG A 52 1.92 -17.11 -8.61
CA ARG A 52 1.29 -17.63 -7.38
C ARG A 52 0.82 -19.08 -7.51
N ASP A 53 0.37 -19.49 -8.69
CA ASP A 53 -0.14 -20.84 -8.96
C ASP A 53 0.98 -21.81 -9.40
N GLY A 54 2.25 -21.37 -9.37
CA GLY A 54 3.43 -22.21 -9.57
C GLY A 54 3.94 -22.30 -11.01
N GLU A 55 3.31 -21.61 -11.96
CA GLU A 55 3.85 -21.52 -13.33
C GLU A 55 5.15 -20.73 -13.33
N ALA A 56 6.19 -21.26 -13.98
CA ALA A 56 7.50 -20.63 -14.05
C ALA A 56 7.91 -20.34 -15.49
N PHE A 57 8.46 -19.15 -15.71
CA PHE A 57 8.94 -18.71 -17.02
C PHE A 57 10.07 -17.69 -16.90
N ASP A 58 10.80 -17.52 -18.00
CA ASP A 58 11.91 -16.58 -18.09
C ASP A 58 11.50 -15.29 -18.81
N ILE A 59 11.95 -14.15 -18.28
CA ILE A 59 11.86 -12.85 -18.94
C ILE A 59 13.27 -12.44 -19.35
N SER A 60 13.43 -12.05 -20.61
CA SER A 60 14.66 -11.44 -21.12
C SER A 60 14.51 -9.91 -21.11
N ALA A 61 15.52 -9.20 -20.61
CA ALA A 61 15.52 -7.75 -20.48
C ALA A 61 16.92 -7.18 -20.70
N ARG A 62 16.98 -5.98 -21.32
CA ARG A 62 18.25 -5.25 -21.50
C ARG A 62 18.70 -4.50 -20.25
N VAL A 63 17.76 -4.16 -19.38
CA VAL A 63 17.98 -3.49 -18.09
C VAL A 63 16.99 -4.06 -17.10
N VAL A 64 17.47 -4.39 -15.90
CA VAL A 64 16.64 -4.84 -14.78
C VAL A 64 16.72 -3.79 -13.68
N VAL A 65 15.54 -3.39 -13.18
CA VAL A 65 15.39 -2.42 -12.07
C VAL A 65 14.82 -3.14 -10.86
N ASN A 66 15.61 -3.21 -9.79
CA ASN A 66 15.18 -3.59 -8.45
C ASN A 66 14.51 -2.39 -7.77
N ALA A 67 13.17 -2.41 -7.72
CA ALA A 67 12.33 -1.44 -7.03
C ALA A 67 11.47 -2.10 -5.93
N THR A 68 12.00 -3.14 -5.29
CA THR A 68 11.24 -4.00 -4.35
C THR A 68 11.19 -3.44 -2.92
N GLY A 69 11.32 -2.13 -2.71
CA GLY A 69 11.12 -1.50 -1.40
C GLY A 69 11.95 -2.14 -0.28
N VAL A 70 11.29 -2.59 0.79
CA VAL A 70 11.95 -3.26 1.94
C VAL A 70 12.57 -4.61 1.59
N TRP A 71 12.14 -5.24 0.49
CA TRP A 71 12.73 -6.46 -0.05
C TRP A 71 13.97 -6.21 -0.91
N GLY A 72 14.43 -4.96 -1.04
CA GLY A 72 15.53 -4.58 -1.95
C GLY A 72 16.80 -5.41 -1.78
N ASP A 73 17.17 -5.72 -0.52
CA ASP A 73 18.36 -6.54 -0.23
C ASP A 73 18.20 -8.00 -0.67
N ALA A 74 16.98 -8.57 -0.67
CA ALA A 74 16.77 -9.94 -1.12
C ALA A 74 17.12 -10.11 -2.61
N LEU A 75 16.65 -9.20 -3.46
CA LEU A 75 16.97 -9.22 -4.89
C LEU A 75 18.43 -8.83 -5.16
N ARG A 76 18.99 -7.92 -4.35
CA ARG A 76 20.40 -7.54 -4.43
C ARG A 76 21.34 -8.69 -4.08
N ARG A 77 20.99 -9.54 -3.12
CA ARG A 77 21.74 -10.76 -2.80
C ARG A 77 21.78 -11.75 -3.97
N MET A 78 20.68 -11.88 -4.72
CA MET A 78 20.66 -12.69 -5.95
C MET A 78 21.61 -12.15 -7.03
N ASP A 79 21.91 -10.85 -6.99
CA ASP A 79 22.81 -10.22 -7.96
C ASP A 79 24.29 -10.33 -7.55
N VAL A 80 24.66 -9.69 -6.44
CA VAL A 80 26.08 -9.50 -6.06
C VAL A 80 26.55 -10.45 -4.96
N GLY A 81 25.67 -11.30 -4.43
CA GLY A 81 25.97 -12.14 -3.27
C GLY A 81 26.25 -11.37 -1.98
N GLY A 82 26.62 -12.11 -0.93
CA GLY A 82 27.04 -11.60 0.37
C GLY A 82 25.91 -11.00 1.24
N ASP A 83 26.26 -10.65 2.48
CA ASP A 83 25.33 -10.13 3.51
C ASP A 83 25.33 -8.60 3.58
N SER A 84 25.62 -7.89 2.49
CA SER A 84 25.68 -6.43 2.51
C SER A 84 24.26 -5.85 2.67
N VAL A 85 23.88 -5.62 3.93
CA VAL A 85 22.61 -5.01 4.35
C VAL A 85 22.66 -3.53 3.98
N THR A 86 21.80 -3.12 3.05
CA THR A 86 21.61 -1.71 2.71
C THR A 86 20.33 -1.16 3.32
N ILE A 87 19.44 -2.03 3.81
CA ILE A 87 18.12 -1.68 4.33
C ILE A 87 17.93 -2.17 5.77
N ARG A 88 17.57 -1.27 6.68
CA ARG A 88 17.08 -1.59 8.03
C ARG A 88 15.58 -1.30 8.10
N PRO A 89 14.71 -2.33 8.13
CA PRO A 89 13.27 -2.12 8.25
C PRO A 89 12.90 -1.44 9.57
N ALA A 90 12.11 -0.38 9.49
CA ALA A 90 11.48 0.22 10.66
C ALA A 90 9.96 0.13 10.54
N LYS A 91 9.32 -0.47 11.55
CA LYS A 91 7.87 -0.63 11.62
C LYS A 91 7.21 0.68 12.02
N GLY A 92 6.13 1.01 11.34
CA GLY A 92 5.18 2.02 11.75
C GLY A 92 3.77 1.50 11.60
N ILE A 93 2.95 1.79 12.60
CA ILE A 93 1.55 1.33 12.65
C ILE A 93 0.57 2.50 12.65
N HIS A 94 -0.69 2.21 12.36
CA HIS A 94 -1.81 3.08 12.68
C HIS A 94 -2.97 2.25 13.25
N ILE A 95 -3.80 2.93 14.03
CA ILE A 95 -5.08 2.42 14.51
C ILE A 95 -6.22 3.27 13.95
N THR A 96 -7.38 2.66 13.71
CA THR A 96 -8.61 3.35 13.32
C THR A 96 -9.63 3.24 14.45
N VAL A 97 -10.29 4.35 14.76
CA VAL A 97 -11.40 4.42 15.73
C VAL A 97 -12.60 5.18 15.11
N PRO A 98 -13.83 4.98 15.60
CA PRO A 98 -14.96 5.79 15.21
C PRO A 98 -14.70 7.28 15.43
N TRP A 99 -14.96 8.12 14.41
CA TRP A 99 -14.68 9.56 14.49
C TRP A 99 -15.44 10.24 15.63
N GLU A 100 -16.64 9.77 15.95
CA GLU A 100 -17.48 10.33 17.02
C GLU A 100 -16.84 10.34 18.41
N LEU A 101 -15.80 9.51 18.62
CA LEU A 101 -15.02 9.45 19.86
C LEU A 101 -13.91 10.50 19.94
N VAL A 102 -13.50 11.07 18.80
CA VAL A 102 -12.40 12.04 18.69
C VAL A 102 -12.89 13.42 18.27
N ARG A 103 -13.78 13.46 17.26
CA ARG A 103 -14.44 14.67 16.71
C ARG A 103 -13.46 15.76 16.28
N ASN A 104 -12.37 15.37 15.63
CA ASN A 104 -11.44 16.32 15.04
C ASN A 104 -11.90 16.72 13.64
N ASP A 105 -11.96 18.02 13.35
CA ASP A 105 -12.41 18.56 12.05
C ASP A 105 -11.27 18.66 11.02
N ILE A 106 -10.03 18.61 11.49
CA ILE A 106 -8.81 18.69 10.68
C ILE A 106 -7.80 17.62 11.12
N ALA A 107 -6.84 17.33 10.25
CA ALA A 107 -5.67 16.57 10.64
C ALA A 107 -4.84 17.36 11.68
N ALA A 108 -4.48 16.70 12.78
CA ALA A 108 -3.70 17.28 13.87
C ALA A 108 -2.44 16.46 14.13
N VAL A 109 -1.41 17.12 14.64
CA VAL A 109 -0.19 16.47 15.14
C VAL A 109 -0.20 16.61 16.67
N ILE A 110 -0.20 15.48 17.37
CA ILE A 110 -0.23 15.42 18.83
C ILE A 110 1.10 14.91 19.39
N PRO A 111 1.59 15.46 20.52
CA PRO A 111 2.79 14.94 21.16
C PRO A 111 2.50 13.59 21.84
N VAL A 112 3.51 12.73 21.90
CA VAL A 112 3.43 11.50 22.68
C VAL A 112 3.93 11.77 24.11
N PRO A 113 3.17 11.46 25.16
CA PRO A 113 3.61 11.66 26.54
C PRO A 113 4.91 10.91 26.85
N GLY A 114 5.92 11.62 27.35
CA GLY A 114 7.22 11.04 27.71
C GLY A 114 8.12 10.70 26.52
N ASP A 115 7.74 11.06 25.30
CA ASP A 115 8.49 10.78 24.07
C ASP A 115 8.60 12.07 23.23
N LYS A 116 9.71 12.24 22.51
CA LYS A 116 9.94 13.41 21.64
C LYS A 116 9.23 13.29 20.27
N ARG A 117 8.60 12.15 20.00
CA ARG A 117 7.84 11.89 18.77
C ARG A 117 6.43 12.47 18.83
N SER A 118 5.79 12.46 17.67
CA SER A 118 4.41 12.93 17.51
C SER A 118 3.62 11.95 16.65
N LEU A 119 2.31 11.92 16.87
CA LEU A 119 1.35 11.17 16.05
C LEU A 119 0.48 12.15 15.28
N PHE A 120 0.12 11.77 14.07
CA PHE A 120 -1.01 12.31 13.33
C PHE A 120 -2.32 11.72 13.85
N VAL A 121 -3.32 12.57 13.96
CA VAL A 121 -4.72 12.24 14.19
C VAL A 121 -5.48 12.79 13.00
N VAL A 122 -6.00 11.92 12.14
CA VAL A 122 -6.53 12.30 10.82
C VAL A 122 -7.99 11.89 10.72
N PRO A 123 -8.92 12.84 10.49
CA PRO A 123 -10.31 12.50 10.25
C PRO A 123 -10.45 11.96 8.83
N HIS A 124 -11.23 10.91 8.63
CA HIS A 124 -11.23 10.17 7.38
C HIS A 124 -12.61 9.59 7.02
N MET A 125 -12.84 9.37 5.73
CA MET A 125 -14.15 9.08 5.14
C MET A 125 -15.18 10.18 5.46
N PRO A 126 -15.15 11.31 4.74
CA PRO A 126 -16.11 12.40 4.94
C PRO A 126 -17.53 11.96 4.58
N ASN A 127 -18.52 12.40 5.36
CA ASN A 127 -19.94 12.16 5.10
C ASN A 127 -20.58 13.24 4.21
N GLY A 128 -19.86 14.32 3.90
CA GLY A 128 -20.35 15.45 3.09
C GLY A 128 -21.11 16.53 3.87
N ASP A 129 -21.30 16.34 5.19
CA ASP A 129 -21.95 17.28 6.10
C ASP A 129 -20.96 17.94 7.09
N GLY A 130 -19.67 17.82 6.81
CA GLY A 130 -18.58 18.27 7.69
C GLY A 130 -18.17 17.25 8.76
N THR A 131 -18.86 16.11 8.84
CA THR A 131 -18.46 14.99 9.72
C THR A 131 -17.72 13.90 8.96
N PHE A 132 -17.12 12.98 9.71
CA PHE A 132 -16.34 11.86 9.20
C PHE A 132 -16.82 10.57 9.86
N ARG A 133 -16.53 9.42 9.24
CA ARG A 133 -16.86 8.11 9.83
C ARG A 133 -15.80 7.66 10.82
N TYR A 134 -14.54 7.88 10.47
CA TYR A 134 -13.41 7.35 11.23
C TYR A 134 -12.36 8.42 11.50
N THR A 135 -11.56 8.17 12.52
CA THR A 135 -10.29 8.85 12.75
C THR A 135 -9.20 7.78 12.81
N TYR A 136 -8.14 7.96 12.04
CA TYR A 136 -6.96 7.11 12.18
C TYR A 136 -5.82 7.86 12.87
N VAL A 137 -5.05 7.12 13.66
CA VAL A 137 -4.00 7.65 14.53
C VAL A 137 -2.71 6.88 14.34
N GLY A 138 -1.61 7.59 14.09
CA GLY A 138 -0.29 7.00 13.91
C GLY A 138 0.75 8.05 13.54
N THR A 139 2.03 7.74 13.47
CA THR A 139 2.62 6.39 13.41
C THR A 139 3.65 6.18 14.49
N THR A 140 3.90 4.91 14.82
CA THR A 140 5.09 4.47 15.56
C THR A 140 6.34 4.45 14.66
N ASP A 141 7.51 4.32 15.31
CA ASP A 141 8.81 4.11 14.65
C ASP A 141 9.64 3.15 15.52
N THR A 142 9.57 1.86 15.22
CA THR A 142 10.26 0.80 15.98
C THR A 142 11.14 -0.02 15.06
N ASP A 143 12.33 -0.39 15.52
CA ASP A 143 13.19 -1.34 14.79
C ASP A 143 12.45 -2.68 14.62
N TYR A 144 12.65 -3.35 13.48
CA TYR A 144 11.89 -4.54 13.13
C TYR A 144 12.79 -5.69 12.69
N GLN A 145 12.61 -6.85 13.32
CA GLN A 145 13.41 -8.05 13.10
C GLN A 145 12.55 -9.28 12.71
N GLY A 146 11.24 -9.09 12.50
CA GLY A 146 10.31 -10.15 12.13
C GLY A 146 10.21 -10.39 10.62
N GLY A 147 9.23 -11.21 10.21
CA GLY A 147 8.92 -11.46 8.81
C GLY A 147 8.45 -10.19 8.09
N ILE A 148 9.06 -9.88 6.94
CA ILE A 148 8.80 -8.63 6.22
C ILE A 148 7.50 -8.63 5.39
N ASP A 149 6.94 -9.81 5.13
CA ASP A 149 5.77 -9.98 4.25
C ASP A 149 4.45 -9.57 4.93
N ASP A 150 4.33 -9.80 6.24
CA ASP A 150 3.09 -9.58 6.99
C ASP A 150 3.38 -9.00 8.40
N PRO A 151 3.99 -7.80 8.50
CA PRO A 151 4.27 -7.17 9.78
C PRO A 151 2.96 -6.87 10.53
N GLN A 152 2.88 -7.22 11.81
CA GLN A 152 1.69 -6.99 12.63
C GLN A 152 1.86 -5.82 13.61
N CYS A 153 0.74 -5.20 13.97
CA CYS A 153 0.62 -4.28 15.10
C CYS A 153 0.61 -5.10 16.40
N THR A 154 1.43 -4.73 17.38
CA THR A 154 1.39 -5.39 18.70
C THR A 154 0.52 -4.62 19.68
N THR A 155 0.17 -5.26 20.79
CA THR A 155 -0.52 -4.61 21.91
C THR A 155 0.21 -3.35 22.41
N GLU A 156 1.54 -3.36 22.47
CA GLU A 156 2.34 -2.21 22.88
C GLU A 156 2.25 -1.04 21.89
N ASP A 157 2.18 -1.34 20.58
CA ASP A 157 2.00 -0.35 19.53
C ASP A 157 0.64 0.35 19.65
N ILE A 158 -0.42 -0.43 19.84
CA ILE A 158 -1.80 0.07 19.98
C ILE A 158 -1.91 0.93 21.23
N ASP A 159 -1.38 0.46 22.36
CA ASP A 159 -1.35 1.22 23.61
C ASP A 159 -0.58 2.53 23.48
N TYR A 160 0.52 2.52 22.72
CA TYR A 160 1.30 3.73 22.45
C TYR A 160 0.43 4.79 21.75
N CYS A 161 -0.32 4.40 20.72
CA CYS A 161 -1.25 5.29 20.03
C CYS A 161 -2.40 5.76 20.92
N LEU A 162 -3.05 4.83 21.64
CA LEU A 162 -4.18 5.14 22.53
C LEU A 162 -3.78 6.06 23.69
N ARG A 163 -2.61 5.88 24.30
CA ARG A 163 -2.12 6.76 25.38
C ARG A 163 -1.96 8.20 24.89
N ALA A 164 -1.35 8.39 23.73
CA ALA A 164 -1.18 9.72 23.16
C ALA A 164 -2.51 10.35 22.77
N LEU A 165 -3.39 9.59 22.09
CA LEU A 165 -4.73 10.05 21.70
C LEU A 165 -5.56 10.48 22.92
N ASN A 166 -5.70 9.61 23.92
CA ASN A 166 -6.46 9.90 25.14
C ASN A 166 -5.93 11.10 25.91
N LYS A 167 -4.61 11.32 25.90
CA LYS A 167 -4.02 12.53 26.49
C LYS A 167 -4.43 13.79 25.73
N ALA A 168 -4.46 13.73 24.40
CA ALA A 168 -4.82 14.88 23.55
C ALA A 168 -6.30 15.25 23.67
N ILE A 169 -7.19 14.28 23.89
CA ILE A 169 -8.65 14.49 24.03
C ILE A 169 -9.12 14.51 25.49
N ALA A 170 -8.20 14.58 26.45
CA ALA A 170 -8.50 14.58 27.88
C ALA A 170 -9.42 15.77 28.23
N GLY A 171 -10.72 15.49 28.37
CA GLY A 171 -11.78 16.51 28.46
C GLY A 171 -13.08 16.10 27.73
N GLY A 172 -13.00 15.17 26.78
CA GLY A 172 -14.13 14.68 25.99
C GLY A 172 -15.06 13.66 26.68
N GLY A 173 -14.92 13.44 27.99
CA GLY A 173 -15.86 12.64 28.80
C GLY A 173 -15.78 11.11 28.68
N ARG A 174 -14.99 10.56 27.74
CA ARG A 174 -14.78 9.11 27.57
C ARG A 174 -13.33 8.78 27.23
N THR A 175 -12.79 7.72 27.83
CA THR A 175 -11.51 7.12 27.46
C THR A 175 -11.72 6.13 26.33
N ILE A 176 -10.95 6.27 25.25
CA ILE A 176 -10.92 5.33 24.12
C ILE A 176 -10.07 4.12 24.51
N THR A 177 -10.61 2.93 24.31
CA THR A 177 -10.00 1.65 24.69
C THR A 177 -9.65 0.83 23.45
N ARG A 178 -9.01 -0.33 23.64
CA ARG A 178 -8.72 -1.25 22.52
C ARG A 178 -9.99 -1.78 21.86
N ASP A 179 -11.08 -1.90 22.62
CA ASP A 179 -12.38 -2.36 22.10
C ASP A 179 -13.01 -1.34 21.13
N ASP A 180 -12.53 -0.09 21.13
CA ASP A 180 -12.95 0.95 20.19
C ASP A 180 -12.13 0.94 18.88
N VAL A 181 -11.09 0.10 18.79
CA VAL A 181 -10.22 0.02 17.59
C VAL A 181 -10.85 -0.92 16.56
N VAL A 182 -11.29 -0.35 15.44
CA VAL A 182 -12.03 -1.05 14.37
C VAL A 182 -11.14 -1.55 13.23
N GLY A 183 -9.89 -1.10 13.18
CA GLY A 183 -8.90 -1.56 12.22
C GLY A 183 -7.49 -1.12 12.60
N THR A 184 -6.50 -1.89 12.18
CA THR A 184 -5.09 -1.55 12.34
C THR A 184 -4.32 -1.90 11.08
N TRP A 185 -3.17 -1.23 10.86
CA TRP A 185 -2.23 -1.67 9.84
C TRP A 185 -0.81 -1.31 10.22
N ALA A 186 0.13 -2.13 9.78
CA ALA A 186 1.55 -1.90 9.92
C ALA A 186 2.22 -1.84 8.54
N GLY A 187 3.30 -1.07 8.46
CA GLY A 187 4.16 -1.02 7.29
C GLY A 187 5.61 -0.90 7.70
N LEU A 188 6.50 -1.38 6.82
CA LEU A 188 7.95 -1.31 7.02
C LEU A 188 8.55 -0.22 6.13
N ARG A 189 9.40 0.62 6.73
CA ARG A 189 10.14 1.67 6.04
C ARG A 189 11.50 1.12 5.60
N PRO A 190 11.89 1.24 4.32
CA PRO A 190 13.20 0.79 3.86
C PRO A 190 14.26 1.86 4.18
N LEU A 191 14.73 1.89 5.43
CA LEU A 191 15.71 2.89 5.86
C LEU A 191 17.11 2.51 5.34
N VAL A 192 17.75 3.45 4.63
CA VAL A 192 19.04 3.20 4.00
C VAL A 192 20.17 3.36 5.02
N VAL A 193 20.95 2.31 5.22
CA VAL A 193 22.14 2.33 6.08
C VAL A 193 23.31 2.97 5.31
N SER A 194 24.12 3.80 5.97
CA SER A 194 25.35 4.35 5.39
C SER A 194 26.43 3.26 5.26
N ALA A 195 27.31 3.39 4.26
CA ALA A 195 28.31 2.38 3.91
C ALA A 195 29.38 2.16 5.00
N ASP A 196 29.48 3.06 5.98
CA ASP A 196 30.41 2.99 7.11
C ASP A 196 29.86 2.18 8.30
N GLY A 197 28.63 1.65 8.23
CA GLY A 197 28.03 0.79 9.27
C GLY A 197 27.76 1.48 10.61
N ALA A 198 28.22 2.72 10.82
CA ALA A 198 28.06 3.48 12.05
C ALA A 198 26.57 3.75 12.36
N ALA A 199 25.74 3.90 11.32
CA ALA A 199 24.30 4.11 11.44
C ALA A 199 23.51 2.81 11.71
N ALA A 200 24.13 1.63 11.63
CA ALA A 200 23.46 0.35 11.90
C ALA A 200 23.05 0.19 13.37
N LYS A 201 23.67 0.94 14.29
CA LYS A 201 23.42 0.89 15.75
C LYS A 201 22.64 2.09 16.31
N GLY A 202 22.25 3.05 15.46
CA GLY A 202 21.52 4.27 15.87
C GLY A 202 19.99 4.11 15.90
N ARG A 203 19.27 5.17 16.28
CA ARG A 203 17.79 5.20 16.20
C ARG A 203 17.35 5.23 14.72
N THR A 204 16.32 4.47 14.39
CA THR A 204 15.74 4.43 13.03
C THR A 204 15.29 5.81 12.55
N ALA A 205 14.79 6.66 13.44
CA ALA A 205 14.38 8.03 13.13
C ALA A 205 15.50 8.93 12.57
N ASP A 206 16.77 8.61 12.88
CA ASP A 206 17.95 9.39 12.48
C ASP A 206 18.53 8.93 11.12
N LEU A 207 18.02 7.84 10.53
CA LEU A 207 18.46 7.31 9.23
C LEU A 207 17.95 8.16 8.04
N SER A 208 18.76 8.25 6.98
CA SER A 208 18.44 9.08 5.82
C SER A 208 17.22 8.55 5.07
N ARG A 209 16.23 9.43 4.90
CA ARG A 209 15.01 9.17 4.12
C ARG A 209 15.13 9.58 2.65
N ARG A 210 16.33 9.94 2.17
CA ARG A 210 16.59 10.25 0.76
C ARG A 210 16.71 8.96 -0.04
N HIS A 211 16.22 8.96 -1.28
CA HIS A 211 16.39 7.81 -2.15
C HIS A 211 17.82 7.72 -2.68
N LYS A 212 18.24 6.51 -3.01
CA LYS A 212 19.50 6.24 -3.73
C LYS A 212 19.21 5.39 -4.96
N VAL A 213 19.89 5.71 -6.06
CA VAL A 213 19.93 4.90 -7.28
C VAL A 213 21.34 4.34 -7.39
N ILE A 214 21.47 3.02 -7.35
CA ILE A 214 22.74 2.30 -7.36
C ILE A 214 22.76 1.40 -8.59
N ILE A 215 23.86 1.36 -9.32
CA ILE A 215 24.07 0.43 -10.42
C ILE A 215 25.15 -0.56 -9.98
N SER A 216 24.86 -1.86 -10.03
CA SER A 216 25.86 -2.90 -9.76
C SER A 216 26.74 -3.16 -10.98
N ASP A 217 27.85 -3.87 -10.79
CA ASP A 217 28.77 -4.23 -11.87
C ASP A 217 28.11 -5.13 -12.92
N SER A 218 27.08 -5.90 -12.54
CA SER A 218 26.28 -6.71 -13.45
C SER A 218 25.24 -5.90 -14.25
N GLY A 219 25.12 -4.60 -13.99
CA GLY A 219 24.18 -3.70 -14.66
C GLY A 219 22.78 -3.61 -14.04
N MET A 220 22.53 -4.21 -12.87
CA MET A 220 21.25 -4.03 -12.17
C MET A 220 21.14 -2.61 -11.60
N ILE A 221 19.98 -1.97 -11.78
CA ILE A 221 19.68 -0.71 -11.10
C ILE A 221 18.88 -1.03 -9.84
N THR A 222 19.30 -0.55 -8.68
CA THR A 222 18.52 -0.61 -7.43
C THR A 222 18.08 0.77 -7.00
N ILE A 223 16.78 0.95 -6.75
CA ILE A 223 16.19 2.14 -6.13
C ILE A 223 15.70 1.79 -4.73
N THR A 224 16.29 2.43 -3.71
CA THR A 224 15.94 2.22 -2.30
C THR A 224 15.77 3.55 -1.56
N GLY A 225 15.09 3.51 -0.40
CA GLY A 225 14.71 4.67 0.38
C GLY A 225 13.64 5.53 -0.31
N GLY A 226 13.60 6.82 0.06
CA GLY A 226 12.62 7.77 -0.48
C GLY A 226 11.28 7.76 0.24
N LYS A 227 10.31 8.45 -0.36
CA LYS A 227 8.94 8.62 0.16
C LYS A 227 7.95 8.55 -0.98
N LEU A 228 6.70 8.22 -0.65
CA LEU A 228 5.58 8.31 -1.59
C LEU A 228 5.52 9.70 -2.22
N THR A 229 5.61 10.78 -1.44
CA THR A 229 5.57 12.17 -1.96
C THR A 229 6.66 12.50 -3.00
N THR A 230 7.76 11.74 -3.03
CA THR A 230 8.87 11.94 -3.97
C THR A 230 8.92 10.92 -5.10
N TYR A 231 7.96 9.98 -5.18
CA TYR A 231 8.02 8.82 -6.08
C TYR A 231 8.32 9.21 -7.53
N ARG A 232 7.71 10.29 -8.04
CA ARG A 232 7.88 10.72 -9.44
C ARG A 232 9.31 11.16 -9.75
N LYS A 233 9.96 11.86 -8.80
CA LYS A 233 11.37 12.26 -8.94
C LYS A 233 12.32 11.05 -8.79
N MET A 234 11.97 10.11 -7.90
CA MET A 234 12.71 8.86 -7.79
C MET A 234 12.69 8.09 -9.12
N ALA A 235 11.49 7.91 -9.71
CA ALA A 235 11.32 7.26 -11.01
C ALA A 235 12.08 7.98 -12.13
N GLU A 236 12.07 9.32 -12.17
CA GLU A 236 12.85 10.11 -13.13
C GLU A 236 14.35 9.77 -13.04
N HIS A 237 14.93 9.78 -11.84
CA HIS A 237 16.35 9.46 -11.66
C HIS A 237 16.68 8.00 -12.00
N THR A 238 15.78 7.06 -11.70
CA THR A 238 15.94 5.64 -12.04
C THR A 238 15.89 5.42 -13.56
N VAL A 239 14.97 6.07 -14.26
CA VAL A 239 14.89 6.00 -15.73
C VAL A 239 16.08 6.67 -16.39
N ASP A 240 16.61 7.77 -15.83
CA ASP A 240 17.85 8.40 -16.30
C ASP A 240 19.05 7.45 -16.18
N ALA A 241 19.13 6.63 -15.12
CA ALA A 241 20.14 5.58 -14.99
C ALA A 241 19.96 4.48 -16.05
N ALA A 242 18.73 4.01 -16.28
CA ALA A 242 18.44 3.01 -17.31
C ALA A 242 18.79 3.51 -18.72
N GLN A 243 18.52 4.78 -19.02
CA GLN A 243 18.87 5.40 -20.29
C GLN A 243 20.38 5.40 -20.54
N LYS A 244 21.19 5.67 -19.50
CA LYS A 244 22.66 5.61 -19.61
C LYS A 244 23.14 4.21 -20.00
N LEU A 245 22.63 3.16 -19.35
CA LEU A 245 22.96 1.77 -19.68
C LEU A 245 22.54 1.38 -21.10
N LEU A 246 21.43 1.95 -21.59
CA LEU A 246 20.92 1.70 -22.94
C LEU A 246 21.61 2.53 -24.03
N GLY A 247 22.51 3.46 -23.68
CA GLY A 247 23.09 4.42 -24.62
C GLY A 247 22.04 5.37 -25.23
N ARG A 248 20.98 5.67 -24.48
CA ARG A 248 19.84 6.49 -24.92
C ARG A 248 19.79 7.81 -24.16
N ARG A 249 19.11 8.80 -24.75
CA ARG A 249 18.81 10.07 -24.10
C ARG A 249 17.43 10.56 -24.51
N SER A 250 16.59 10.85 -23.54
CA SER A 250 15.23 11.37 -23.71
C SER A 250 14.87 12.23 -22.51
N ARG A 251 14.03 13.25 -22.73
CA ARG A 251 13.60 14.14 -21.66
C ARG A 251 12.41 13.53 -20.91
N CYS A 252 12.47 13.56 -19.58
CA CYS A 252 11.33 13.16 -18.75
C CYS A 252 10.13 14.10 -18.93
N SER A 253 8.97 13.53 -19.26
CA SER A 253 7.70 14.25 -19.48
C SER A 253 6.72 14.12 -18.31
N THR A 254 7.02 13.28 -17.30
CA THR A 254 6.07 12.88 -16.25
C THR A 254 5.59 14.02 -15.36
N LYS A 255 6.32 15.15 -15.28
CA LYS A 255 5.91 16.31 -14.46
C LYS A 255 4.56 16.91 -14.89
N ARG A 256 4.21 16.83 -16.18
CA ARG A 256 2.96 17.37 -16.74
C ARG A 256 1.99 16.29 -17.20
N MET A 257 2.28 15.03 -16.85
CA MET A 257 1.46 13.91 -17.26
C MET A 257 0.33 13.73 -16.26
N HIS A 258 -0.90 13.62 -16.77
CA HIS A 258 -2.02 13.17 -15.97
C HIS A 258 -1.94 11.65 -15.80
N LEU A 259 -2.24 11.19 -14.58
CA LEU A 259 -2.43 9.77 -14.35
C LEU A 259 -3.76 9.33 -14.96
N PHE A 260 -3.83 8.04 -15.27
CA PHE A 260 -5.04 7.37 -15.69
C PHE A 260 -6.19 7.68 -14.72
N GLY A 261 -7.36 8.03 -15.27
CA GLY A 261 -8.54 8.40 -14.48
C GLY A 261 -8.56 9.85 -13.97
N ALA A 262 -7.48 10.63 -14.08
CA ALA A 262 -7.41 11.94 -13.45
C ALA A 262 -8.49 12.93 -13.94
N THR A 263 -9.19 13.57 -13.01
CA THR A 263 -10.21 14.59 -13.28
C THR A 263 -10.30 15.59 -12.13
N THR A 264 -10.77 16.81 -12.43
CA THR A 264 -11.06 17.86 -11.43
C THR A 264 -12.55 18.07 -11.19
N ARG A 265 -13.42 17.43 -11.97
CA ARG A 265 -14.88 17.56 -11.88
C ARG A 265 -15.41 16.71 -10.74
N ASN A 266 -16.40 17.21 -9.98
CA ASN A 266 -17.17 16.47 -8.96
C ASN A 266 -16.33 15.59 -8.02
N ARG A 267 -15.18 16.08 -7.56
CA ARG A 267 -14.24 15.29 -6.73
C ARG A 267 -14.81 14.87 -5.38
N ASP A 268 -15.84 15.54 -4.90
CA ASP A 268 -16.49 15.23 -3.62
C ASP A 268 -17.49 14.05 -3.76
N GLU A 269 -17.81 13.65 -4.99
CA GLU A 269 -18.68 12.51 -5.25
C GLU A 269 -17.89 11.20 -5.21
N HIS A 270 -18.38 10.21 -4.43
CA HIS A 270 -17.66 8.99 -4.10
C HIS A 270 -17.06 8.23 -5.28
N LEU A 271 -17.83 7.97 -6.35
CA LEU A 271 -17.28 7.20 -7.48
C LEU A 271 -16.24 8.01 -8.24
N VAL A 272 -16.44 9.32 -8.40
CA VAL A 272 -15.47 10.19 -9.07
C VAL A 272 -14.22 10.40 -8.21
N SER A 273 -14.34 10.48 -6.89
CA SER A 273 -13.19 10.62 -5.99
C SER A 273 -12.26 9.39 -6.05
N ARG A 274 -12.84 8.19 -6.23
CA ARG A 274 -12.09 6.91 -6.28
C ARG A 274 -11.66 6.50 -7.69
N PHE A 275 -12.52 6.65 -8.68
CA PHE A 275 -12.34 6.14 -10.05
C PHE A 275 -12.10 7.24 -11.09
N GLY A 276 -12.31 8.50 -10.72
CA GLY A 276 -12.11 9.63 -11.61
C GLY A 276 -12.96 9.52 -12.87
N THR A 277 -12.34 9.58 -14.06
CA THR A 277 -13.08 9.45 -15.33
C THR A 277 -13.77 8.08 -15.49
N GLU A 278 -13.28 7.04 -14.82
CA GLU A 278 -13.85 5.69 -14.91
C GLU A 278 -15.13 5.51 -14.08
N ALA A 279 -15.52 6.51 -13.29
CA ALA A 279 -16.79 6.49 -12.58
C ALA A 279 -17.99 6.27 -13.54
N VAL A 280 -17.88 6.70 -14.80
CA VAL A 280 -18.89 6.45 -15.83
C VAL A 280 -19.05 4.95 -16.11
N ALA A 281 -17.95 4.20 -16.18
CA ALA A 281 -17.99 2.76 -16.39
C ALA A 281 -18.58 2.04 -15.19
N VAL A 282 -18.24 2.45 -13.96
CA VAL A 282 -18.83 1.89 -12.73
C VAL A 282 -20.35 2.15 -12.68
N ARG A 283 -20.80 3.36 -13.05
CA ARG A 283 -22.23 3.68 -13.13
C ARG A 283 -22.96 2.87 -14.20
N ALA A 284 -22.31 2.58 -15.32
CA ALA A 284 -22.89 1.74 -16.37
C ALA A 284 -23.15 0.32 -15.86
N LEU A 285 -22.30 -0.22 -14.96
CA LEU A 285 -22.57 -1.51 -14.29
C LEU A 285 -23.85 -1.44 -13.45
N ILE A 286 -24.02 -0.38 -12.65
CA ILE A 286 -25.23 -0.17 -11.83
C ILE A 286 -26.48 0.01 -12.70
N ALA A 287 -26.36 0.71 -13.83
CA ALA A 287 -27.48 0.90 -14.75
C ALA A 287 -27.91 -0.43 -15.41
N ALA A 288 -26.95 -1.31 -15.71
CA ALA A 288 -27.22 -2.63 -16.28
C ALA A 288 -27.78 -3.61 -15.24
N ASP A 289 -27.30 -3.55 -14.00
CA ASP A 289 -27.79 -4.33 -12.87
C ASP A 289 -27.92 -3.43 -11.62
N PRO A 290 -29.13 -2.96 -11.30
CA PRO A 290 -29.38 -2.09 -10.16
C PRO A 290 -28.97 -2.68 -8.81
N SER A 291 -28.87 -4.02 -8.68
CA SER A 291 -28.40 -4.65 -7.45
C SER A 291 -26.94 -4.29 -7.15
N LEU A 292 -26.14 -3.95 -8.17
CA LEU A 292 -24.75 -3.51 -8.01
C LEU A 292 -24.62 -2.13 -7.37
N GLY A 293 -25.73 -1.39 -7.23
CA GLY A 293 -25.79 -0.15 -6.47
C GLY A 293 -25.90 -0.35 -4.96
N ALA A 294 -26.16 -1.58 -4.49
CA ALA A 294 -26.22 -1.89 -3.07
C ALA A 294 -24.83 -1.80 -2.39
N PRO A 295 -24.78 -1.61 -1.05
CA PRO A 295 -23.52 -1.60 -0.31
C PRO A 295 -22.72 -2.90 -0.53
N LEU A 296 -21.40 -2.77 -0.73
CA LEU A 296 -20.47 -3.89 -0.80
C LEU A 296 -20.14 -4.42 0.60
N VAL A 297 -19.86 -3.51 1.54
CA VAL A 297 -19.63 -3.81 2.96
C VAL A 297 -20.57 -2.92 3.77
N PRO A 298 -21.54 -3.48 4.50
CA PRO A 298 -22.44 -2.68 5.32
C PRO A 298 -21.69 -1.74 6.28
N GLY A 299 -22.04 -0.45 6.27
CA GLY A 299 -21.39 0.59 7.10
C GLY A 299 -20.28 1.37 6.40
N LEU A 300 -19.71 0.83 5.31
CA LEU A 300 -18.70 1.51 4.48
C LEU A 300 -19.33 2.14 3.22
N PRO A 301 -18.70 3.15 2.60
CA PRO A 301 -19.29 3.88 1.48
C PRO A 301 -19.26 3.12 0.15
N TYR A 302 -18.70 1.91 0.12
CA TYR A 302 -18.45 1.17 -1.11
C TYR A 302 -19.71 0.47 -1.63
N VAL A 303 -19.89 0.47 -2.95
CA VAL A 303 -20.98 -0.24 -3.63
C VAL A 303 -20.47 -1.46 -4.37
N ARG A 304 -21.35 -2.46 -4.56
CA ARG A 304 -21.02 -3.74 -5.22
C ARG A 304 -20.36 -3.57 -6.60
N ALA A 305 -20.81 -2.58 -7.37
CA ALA A 305 -20.24 -2.26 -8.69
C ALA A 305 -18.73 -1.96 -8.65
N GLU A 306 -18.19 -1.43 -7.55
CA GLU A 306 -16.76 -1.14 -7.42
C GLU A 306 -15.92 -2.42 -7.40
N ALA A 307 -16.40 -3.47 -6.72
CA ALA A 307 -15.71 -4.76 -6.68
C ALA A 307 -15.74 -5.44 -8.05
N VAL A 308 -16.89 -5.45 -8.73
CA VAL A 308 -17.04 -5.98 -10.09
C VAL A 308 -16.14 -5.22 -11.08
N TYR A 309 -16.16 -3.89 -11.04
CA TYR A 309 -15.28 -3.08 -11.88
C TYR A 309 -13.80 -3.40 -11.62
N SER A 310 -13.42 -3.51 -10.34
CA SER A 310 -12.05 -3.83 -9.96
C SER A 310 -11.62 -5.22 -10.44
N ALA A 311 -12.51 -6.21 -10.34
CA ALA A 311 -12.28 -7.57 -10.83
C ALA A 311 -11.94 -7.58 -12.32
N ARG A 312 -12.69 -6.80 -13.12
CA ARG A 312 -12.54 -6.74 -14.57
C ARG A 312 -11.37 -5.89 -15.06
N HIS A 313 -11.05 -4.80 -14.37
CA HIS A 313 -10.21 -3.73 -14.93
C HIS A 313 -8.99 -3.38 -14.09
N GLU A 314 -8.87 -3.94 -12.89
CA GLU A 314 -7.85 -3.52 -11.92
C GLU A 314 -6.98 -4.67 -11.42
N MET A 315 -6.86 -5.74 -12.21
CA MET A 315 -5.95 -6.87 -11.95
C MET A 315 -6.15 -7.50 -10.56
N VAL A 316 -7.40 -7.72 -10.16
CA VAL A 316 -7.71 -8.46 -8.94
C VAL A 316 -7.44 -9.94 -9.18
N VAL A 317 -6.72 -10.58 -8.27
CA VAL A 317 -6.46 -12.04 -8.29
C VAL A 317 -6.88 -12.70 -6.98
N THR A 318 -7.06 -11.91 -5.91
CA THR A 318 -7.45 -12.41 -4.59
C THR A 318 -8.58 -11.61 -3.99
N LEU A 319 -9.29 -12.19 -3.02
CA LEU A 319 -10.34 -11.46 -2.29
C LEU A 319 -9.73 -10.28 -1.51
N ASP A 320 -8.52 -10.48 -0.97
CA ASP A 320 -7.75 -9.46 -0.26
C ASP A 320 -7.41 -8.25 -1.15
N ASP A 321 -7.20 -8.43 -2.46
CA ASP A 321 -7.01 -7.28 -3.36
C ASP A 321 -8.20 -6.32 -3.31
N VAL A 322 -9.43 -6.84 -3.27
CA VAL A 322 -10.64 -6.03 -3.20
C VAL A 322 -10.80 -5.42 -1.83
N LEU A 323 -10.78 -6.25 -0.78
CA LEU A 323 -11.15 -5.85 0.58
C LEU A 323 -10.09 -5.00 1.28
N ALA A 324 -8.80 -5.24 1.05
CA ALA A 324 -7.72 -4.49 1.67
C ALA A 324 -7.14 -3.37 0.79
N ARG A 325 -7.13 -3.54 -0.55
CA ARG A 325 -6.45 -2.58 -1.45
C ARG A 325 -7.40 -1.73 -2.30
N ARG A 326 -8.43 -2.32 -2.94
CA ARG A 326 -9.36 -1.56 -3.80
C ARG A 326 -10.40 -0.79 -3.01
N THR A 327 -10.80 -1.30 -1.85
CA THR A 327 -11.80 -0.67 -0.96
C THR A 327 -11.23 -0.32 0.41
N ARG A 328 -10.08 -0.87 0.82
CA ARG A 328 -9.47 -0.55 2.13
C ARG A 328 -10.37 -0.89 3.32
N GLY A 329 -11.44 -1.68 3.14
CA GLY A 329 -12.39 -2.02 4.19
C GLY A 329 -11.73 -2.63 5.42
N LEU A 330 -10.72 -3.49 5.19
CA LEU A 330 -9.91 -4.09 6.26
C LEU A 330 -9.31 -3.04 7.23
N LEU A 331 -8.89 -1.88 6.72
CA LEU A 331 -8.20 -0.85 7.51
C LEU A 331 -9.17 0.02 8.34
N TYR A 332 -10.45 0.05 7.96
CA TYR A 332 -11.45 0.94 8.56
C TYR A 332 -12.49 0.20 9.39
N ASP A 333 -12.92 -0.98 8.98
CA ASP A 333 -13.81 -1.84 9.73
C ASP A 333 -13.55 -3.30 9.36
N ARG A 334 -12.56 -3.90 10.03
CA ARG A 334 -12.13 -5.27 9.80
C ARG A 334 -13.30 -6.25 9.97
N ASP A 335 -14.08 -6.09 11.03
CA ASP A 335 -15.11 -7.06 11.39
C ASP A 335 -16.31 -6.99 10.44
N ALA A 336 -16.73 -5.79 10.00
CA ALA A 336 -17.74 -5.65 8.94
C ALA A 336 -17.25 -6.21 7.61
N THR A 337 -15.99 -5.95 7.28
CA THR A 337 -15.37 -6.45 6.04
C THR A 337 -15.26 -7.98 6.05
N LEU A 338 -14.91 -8.60 7.18
CA LEU A 338 -14.89 -10.06 7.32
C LEU A 338 -16.30 -10.67 7.18
N ARG A 339 -17.32 -10.06 7.78
CA ARG A 339 -18.72 -10.52 7.61
C ARG A 339 -19.18 -10.47 6.15
N ALA A 340 -18.69 -9.51 5.36
CA ALA A 340 -19.01 -9.37 3.94
C ALA A 340 -18.17 -10.28 3.03
N ALA A 341 -17.11 -10.93 3.53
CA ALA A 341 -16.10 -11.59 2.71
C ALA A 341 -16.66 -12.65 1.74
N THR A 342 -17.58 -13.51 2.21
CA THR A 342 -18.20 -14.54 1.38
C THR A 342 -19.04 -13.95 0.25
N ASP A 343 -19.92 -13.00 0.57
CA ASP A 343 -20.78 -12.34 -0.42
C ASP A 343 -19.95 -11.57 -1.46
N VAL A 344 -18.86 -10.92 -1.04
CA VAL A 344 -17.94 -10.24 -1.97
C VAL A 344 -17.21 -11.25 -2.86
N ALA A 345 -16.77 -12.38 -2.32
CA ALA A 345 -16.09 -13.42 -3.09
C ALA A 345 -17.03 -14.05 -4.13
N GLU A 346 -18.28 -14.35 -3.76
CA GLU A 346 -19.31 -14.85 -4.66
C GLU A 346 -19.67 -13.82 -5.75
N LEU A 347 -19.71 -12.54 -5.40
CA LEU A 347 -19.99 -11.45 -6.35
C LEU A 347 -18.94 -11.35 -7.46
N ILE A 348 -17.64 -11.45 -7.13
CA ILE A 348 -16.55 -11.29 -8.12
C ILE A 348 -16.14 -12.60 -8.78
N ALA A 349 -16.55 -13.75 -8.24
CA ALA A 349 -16.18 -15.08 -8.73
C ALA A 349 -16.45 -15.29 -10.23
N PRO A 350 -17.60 -14.86 -10.80
CA PRO A 350 -17.86 -15.03 -12.23
C PRO A 350 -16.85 -14.31 -13.13
N ASP A 351 -16.40 -13.11 -12.72
CA ASP A 351 -15.44 -12.32 -13.49
C ASP A 351 -14.02 -12.90 -13.43
N LEU A 352 -13.70 -13.62 -12.36
CA LEU A 352 -12.39 -14.23 -12.12
C LEU A 352 -12.35 -15.73 -12.43
N GLY A 353 -13.48 -16.32 -12.86
CA GLY A 353 -13.59 -17.75 -13.13
C GLY A 353 -13.41 -18.63 -11.88
N TRP A 354 -13.74 -18.13 -10.69
CA TRP A 354 -13.59 -18.90 -9.45
C TRP A 354 -14.72 -19.92 -9.29
N ASN A 355 -14.33 -21.15 -8.93
CA ASN A 355 -15.27 -22.17 -8.49
C ASN A 355 -15.53 -22.07 -6.97
N ALA A 356 -16.49 -22.85 -6.47
CA ALA A 356 -16.84 -22.86 -5.04
C ALA A 356 -15.64 -23.15 -4.13
N GLU A 357 -14.75 -24.06 -4.53
CA GLU A 357 -13.54 -24.39 -3.76
C GLU A 357 -12.58 -23.19 -3.67
N ARG A 358 -12.39 -22.44 -4.76
CA ARG A 358 -11.57 -21.23 -4.75
C ARG A 358 -12.20 -20.13 -3.90
N ILE A 359 -13.52 -19.96 -3.95
CA ILE A 359 -14.25 -19.02 -3.07
C ILE A 359 -13.96 -19.36 -1.60
N THR A 360 -14.15 -20.63 -1.20
CA THR A 360 -13.87 -21.07 0.18
C THR A 360 -12.44 -20.79 0.59
N ARG A 361 -11.44 -21.09 -0.26
CA ARG A 361 -10.02 -20.83 0.04
C ARG A 361 -9.73 -19.34 0.19
N GLU A 362 -10.27 -18.48 -0.67
CA GLU A 362 -10.05 -17.04 -0.61
C GLU A 362 -10.70 -16.41 0.64
N VAL A 363 -11.92 -16.84 0.99
CA VAL A 363 -12.60 -16.43 2.23
C VAL A 363 -11.83 -16.89 3.47
N GLN A 364 -11.38 -18.14 3.49
CA GLN A 364 -10.57 -18.67 4.58
C GLN A 364 -9.27 -17.87 4.73
N HIS A 365 -8.55 -17.63 3.63
CA HIS A 365 -7.32 -16.84 3.64
C HIS A 365 -7.54 -15.42 4.18
N PHE A 366 -8.62 -14.75 3.76
CA PHE A 366 -8.96 -13.43 4.28
C PHE A 366 -9.34 -13.45 5.77
N SER A 367 -10.04 -14.50 6.21
CA SER A 367 -10.32 -14.72 7.63
C SER A 367 -9.03 -14.90 8.44
N GLU A 368 -8.06 -15.65 7.92
CA GLU A 368 -6.75 -15.82 8.57
C GLU A 368 -5.99 -14.49 8.68
N ILE A 369 -6.06 -13.61 7.68
CA ILE A 369 -5.50 -12.24 7.76
C ILE A 369 -6.13 -11.48 8.93
N CYS A 370 -7.46 -11.46 9.01
CA CYS A 370 -8.18 -10.77 10.09
C CYS A 370 -7.85 -11.36 11.46
N GLN A 371 -7.73 -12.68 11.56
CA GLN A 371 -7.39 -13.37 12.82
C GLN A 371 -5.97 -13.06 13.29
N ARG A 372 -4.98 -12.99 12.38
CA ARG A 372 -3.61 -12.59 12.73
C ARG A 372 -3.56 -11.18 13.29
N GLU A 373 -4.31 -10.25 12.68
CA GLU A 373 -4.42 -8.88 13.17
C GLU A 373 -5.01 -8.82 14.58
N VAL A 374 -6.11 -9.54 14.82
CA VAL A 374 -6.75 -9.63 16.16
C VAL A 374 -5.82 -10.30 17.18
N ALA A 375 -5.14 -11.37 16.79
CA ALA A 375 -4.24 -12.10 17.67
C ALA A 375 -3.02 -11.27 18.08
N ALA A 376 -2.50 -10.44 17.18
CA ALA A 376 -1.37 -9.55 17.48
C ALA A 376 -1.77 -8.34 18.36
N ALA A 377 -3.05 -7.95 18.31
CA ALA A 377 -3.64 -6.87 19.11
C ALA A 377 -4.12 -7.29 20.51
N ARG A 378 -4.05 -8.59 20.84
CA ARG A 378 -4.35 -9.15 22.17
C ARG A 378 -3.06 -9.36 22.94
#